data_AF-A0AAW3QXK0-F1
#
_entry.id   AF-A0AAW3QXK0-F1
#
_cell.length_a   1.000
_cell.length_b   1.000
_cell.length_c   1.000
_cell.angle_alpha   90.00
_cell.angle_beta   90.00
_cell.angle_gamma   90.00
#
_symmetry.space_group_name_H-M   'P 1'
#
loop_
_entity.id
_entity.type
_entity.pdbx_description
1 polymer ?
#
loop_
_entity_poly.entity_id
_entity_poly.type
_entity_poly.pdbx_seq_one_letter_code
_entity_poly.pdbx_strand_id
1 'polypeptide(L)'
;MRNAWPKTDQRWSFSDTRRATVSAAVRPIRASLLDVIAREFKPYRFAQEMLARASNKTPRTAKNWLSGSSAPDIEALIELMASCNSIADEVERLVAERRKAREDTQCPGSPLN
;
A
#
# COMPACT_ATOMS: atom_id res chain seq x y z
N MET A 1 -21.07 -45.72 20.78
CA MET A 1 -20.01 -44.68 20.82
C MET A 1 -18.85 -45.20 19.98
N ARG A 2 -18.38 -44.63 18.86
CA ARG A 2 -18.42 -43.30 18.25
C ARG A 2 -18.33 -43.50 16.72
N ASN A 3 -19.12 -42.76 15.97
CA ASN A 3 -19.14 -42.83 14.51
C ASN A 3 -17.86 -42.19 13.97
N ALA A 4 -17.09 -42.93 13.17
CA ALA A 4 -15.88 -42.45 12.53
C ALA A 4 -16.23 -41.49 11.38
N TRP A 5 -15.85 -40.22 11.53
CA TRP A 5 -15.96 -39.21 10.48
C TRP A 5 -14.89 -39.44 9.40
N PRO A 6 -15.18 -39.26 8.11
CA PRO A 6 -14.16 -39.27 7.07
C PRO A 6 -13.36 -37.94 7.09
N LYS A 7 -12.04 -38.06 7.07
CA LYS A 7 -11.07 -36.96 7.00
C LYS A 7 -11.25 -36.20 5.69
N THR A 8 -11.65 -34.94 5.77
CA THR A 8 -11.60 -34.01 4.64
C THR A 8 -10.19 -33.46 4.52
N ASP A 9 -9.47 -33.95 3.53
CA ASP A 9 -8.16 -33.47 3.10
C ASP A 9 -8.38 -32.19 2.27
N GLN A 10 -8.52 -31.04 2.92
CA GLN A 10 -8.51 -29.74 2.24
C GLN A 10 -7.09 -29.19 2.19
N ARG A 11 -6.29 -29.81 1.33
CA ARG A 11 -5.04 -29.25 0.84
C ARG A 11 -5.36 -28.12 -0.14
N TRP A 12 -5.48 -26.89 0.38
CA TRP A 12 -5.55 -25.67 -0.43
C TRP A 12 -4.24 -25.53 -1.24
N SER A 13 -4.26 -26.05 -2.47
CA SER A 13 -3.18 -25.89 -3.44
C SER A 13 -3.41 -24.60 -4.23
N PHE A 14 -3.08 -23.45 -3.64
CA PHE A 14 -2.87 -22.22 -4.40
C PHE A 14 -1.46 -22.24 -4.97
N SER A 15 -1.25 -23.08 -5.99
CA SER A 15 -0.03 -23.03 -6.79
C SER A 15 -0.24 -22.03 -7.93
N ASP A 16 -0.01 -20.79 -7.53
CA ASP A 16 0.24 -19.58 -8.31
C ASP A 16 0.68 -19.82 -9.77
N THR A 17 -0.19 -19.40 -10.69
CA THR A 17 0.12 -19.28 -12.11
C THR A 17 1.18 -18.20 -12.28
N ARG A 18 2.42 -18.63 -12.51
CA ARG A 18 3.45 -17.80 -13.13
C ARG A 18 2.95 -17.25 -14.48
N ARG A 19 2.44 -16.03 -14.46
CA ARG A 19 2.38 -15.15 -15.63
C ARG A 19 3.00 -13.82 -15.23
N ALA A 20 4.33 -13.79 -15.26
CA ALA A 20 5.09 -12.56 -15.28
C ALA A 20 4.85 -11.86 -16.62
N THR A 21 3.81 -11.04 -16.70
CA THR A 21 3.77 -9.95 -17.68
C THR A 21 4.65 -8.84 -17.13
N VAL A 22 5.71 -8.52 -17.86
CA VAL A 22 6.59 -7.39 -17.57
C VAL A 22 5.78 -6.12 -17.83
N SER A 23 4.99 -5.71 -16.83
CA SER A 23 4.33 -4.42 -16.81
C SER A 23 5.41 -3.36 -16.62
N ALA A 24 5.43 -2.33 -17.48
CA ALA A 24 6.32 -1.17 -17.34
C ALA A 24 6.42 -0.79 -15.87
N ALA A 25 7.62 -0.64 -15.32
CA ALA A 25 7.92 -0.67 -13.88
C ALA A 25 7.07 0.31 -13.04
N VAL A 26 5.81 -0.06 -12.78
CA VAL A 26 4.92 0.63 -11.86
C VAL A 26 5.51 0.30 -10.50
N ARG A 27 6.22 1.25 -9.90
CA ARG A 27 6.62 1.11 -8.49
C ARG A 27 5.37 0.75 -7.71
N PRO A 28 5.40 -0.32 -6.91
CA PRO A 28 4.24 -0.66 -6.11
C PRO A 28 3.91 0.55 -5.23
N ILE A 29 2.65 1.03 -5.26
CA ILE A 29 2.19 2.23 -4.53
C ILE A 29 2.67 2.20 -3.08
N ARG A 30 2.61 1.01 -2.46
CA ARG A 30 3.14 0.74 -1.13
C ARG A 30 4.60 1.18 -0.95
N ALA A 31 5.49 0.84 -1.88
CA ALA A 31 6.90 1.22 -1.78
C ALA A 31 7.09 2.73 -1.92
N SER A 32 6.36 3.38 -2.85
CA SER A 32 6.41 4.84 -3.00
C SER A 32 6.01 5.56 -1.71
N LEU A 33 4.90 5.14 -1.10
CA LEU A 33 4.41 5.70 0.14
C LEU A 33 5.40 5.48 1.31
N LEU A 34 5.95 4.27 1.43
CA LEU A 34 6.93 3.96 2.48
C LEU A 34 8.25 4.73 2.28
N ASP A 35 8.67 4.97 1.05
CA ASP A 35 9.85 5.79 0.73
C ASP A 35 9.65 7.24 1.15
N VAL A 36 8.47 7.82 0.90
CA VAL A 36 8.14 9.18 1.36
C VAL A 36 8.11 9.23 2.89
N ILE A 37 7.40 8.32 3.55
CA ILE A 37 7.39 8.26 5.02
C ILE A 37 8.80 8.13 5.58
N ALA A 38 9.63 7.27 4.99
CA ALA A 38 11.02 7.11 5.40
C ALA A 38 11.82 8.41 5.20
N ARG A 39 11.66 9.11 4.08
CA ARG A 39 12.37 10.38 3.80
C ARG A 39 12.00 11.47 4.80
N GLU A 40 10.71 11.61 5.12
CA GLU A 40 10.22 12.64 6.02
C GLU A 40 10.64 12.36 7.48
N PHE A 41 10.55 11.10 7.92
CA PHE A 41 10.70 10.78 9.34
C PHE A 41 12.09 10.26 9.75
N LYS A 42 12.86 9.59 8.86
CA LYS A 42 14.21 9.08 9.20
C LYS A 42 15.22 10.15 9.66
N PRO A 43 15.17 11.42 9.20
CA PRO A 43 16.09 12.44 9.68
C PRO A 43 15.97 12.74 11.18
N TYR A 44 14.81 12.45 11.80
CA TYR A 44 14.59 12.73 13.21
C TYR A 44 15.19 11.65 14.11
N ARG A 45 15.87 12.08 15.19
CA ARG A 45 16.44 11.19 16.21
C ARG A 45 15.42 10.21 16.81
N PHE A 46 14.17 10.64 16.91
CA PHE A 46 13.05 9.85 17.42
C PHE A 46 11.99 9.58 16.33
N ALA A 47 12.44 9.23 15.12
CA ALA A 47 11.60 8.96 13.95
C ALA A 47 10.36 8.11 14.27
N GLN A 48 10.54 7.01 15.01
CA GLN A 48 9.45 6.10 15.37
C GLN A 48 8.40 6.74 16.28
N GLU A 49 8.81 7.61 17.22
CA GLU A 49 7.89 8.25 18.16
C GLU A 49 7.16 9.42 17.51
N MET A 50 7.86 10.18 16.66
CA MET A 50 7.25 11.25 15.88
C MET A 50 6.23 10.71 14.89
N LEU A 51 6.58 9.64 14.16
CA LEU A 51 5.66 8.98 13.24
C LEU A 51 4.45 8.39 13.98
N ALA A 52 4.66 7.75 15.13
CA ALA A 52 3.59 7.23 15.96
C ALA A 52 2.60 8.31 16.44
N ARG A 53 3.12 9.48 16.83
CA ARG A 53 2.29 10.64 17.22
C ARG A 53 1.51 11.20 16.05
N ALA A 54 2.15 11.33 14.89
CA ALA A 54 1.52 11.83 13.67
C ALA A 54 0.40 10.91 13.16
N SER A 55 0.57 9.58 13.27
CA SER A 55 -0.41 8.61 12.79
C SER A 55 -1.38 8.10 13.86
N ASN A 56 -1.28 8.59 15.10
CA ASN A 56 -1.99 8.05 16.28
C ASN A 56 -1.87 6.52 16.43
N LYS A 57 -0.69 5.94 16.14
CA LYS A 57 -0.43 4.49 16.30
C LYS A 57 0.73 4.26 17.26
N THR A 58 1.03 2.99 17.53
CA THR A 58 2.11 2.64 18.47
C THR A 58 3.50 2.79 17.82
N PRO A 59 4.55 3.10 18.61
CA PRO A 59 5.93 3.17 18.11
C PRO A 59 6.42 1.88 17.45
N ARG A 60 5.91 0.72 17.88
CA ARG A 60 6.25 -0.57 17.26
C ARG A 60 5.74 -0.66 15.83
N THR A 61 4.50 -0.21 15.60
CA THR A 61 3.92 -0.16 14.25
C THR A 61 4.66 0.83 13.37
N ALA A 62 4.97 2.03 13.88
CA ALA A 62 5.78 3.03 13.20
C ALA A 62 7.17 2.50 12.80
N LYS A 63 7.85 1.77 13.71
CA LYS A 63 9.12 1.10 13.41
C LYS A 63 8.99 0.08 12.26
N ASN A 64 7.90 -0.69 12.23
CA ASN A 64 7.65 -1.66 11.16
C ASN A 64 7.38 -0.99 9.81
N TRP A 65 6.84 0.23 9.80
CA TRP A 65 6.68 1.02 8.58
C TRP A 65 8.03 1.58 8.10
N LEU A 66 8.85 2.11 9.01
CA LEU A 66 10.19 2.60 8.67
C LEU A 66 11.14 1.50 8.16
N SER A 67 10.92 0.26 8.58
CA SER A 67 11.63 -0.93 8.05
C SER A 67 10.99 -1.53 6.80
N GLY A 68 9.83 -1.03 6.37
CA GLY A 68 9.07 -1.51 5.21
C GLY A 68 8.35 -2.85 5.40
N SER A 69 8.43 -3.45 6.60
CA SER A 69 7.80 -4.74 6.92
C SER A 69 6.27 -4.67 6.85
N SER A 70 5.68 -3.57 7.33
CA SER A 70 4.24 -3.33 7.27
C SER A 70 3.92 -2.03 6.54
N ALA A 71 2.67 -1.87 6.07
CA ALA A 71 2.16 -0.64 5.49
C ALA A 71 1.21 0.06 6.49
N PRO A 72 1.03 1.37 6.39
CA PRO A 72 0.01 2.08 7.15
C PRO A 72 -1.39 1.62 6.71
N ASP A 73 -2.29 1.51 7.70
CA ASP A 73 -3.72 1.31 7.48
C ASP A 73 -4.37 2.59 6.94
N ILE A 74 -5.57 2.49 6.38
CA ILE A 74 -6.30 3.63 5.78
C ILE A 74 -6.49 4.75 6.80
N GLU A 75 -6.91 4.41 8.04
CA GLU A 75 -7.03 5.40 9.12
C GLU A 75 -5.70 6.10 9.41
N ALA A 76 -4.62 5.31 9.54
CA ALA A 76 -3.30 5.86 9.81
C ALA A 76 -2.79 6.72 8.65
N LEU A 77 -3.13 6.36 7.41
CA LEU A 77 -2.78 7.12 6.23
C LEU A 77 -3.49 8.48 6.21
N ILE A 78 -4.78 8.53 6.56
CA ILE A 78 -5.54 9.79 6.63
C ILE A 78 -4.93 10.72 7.68
N GLU A 79 -4.61 10.22 8.88
CA GLU A 79 -3.96 11.01 9.93
C GLU A 79 -2.57 11.50 9.50
N LEU A 80 -1.81 10.67 8.79
CA LEU A 80 -0.51 11.05 8.23
C LEU A 80 -0.65 12.12 7.15
N MET A 81 -1.65 12.05 6.29
CA MET A 81 -1.93 13.09 5.30
C MET A 81 -2.36 14.40 5.96
N ALA A 82 -3.17 14.33 7.02
CA ALA A 82 -3.60 15.50 7.77
C ALA A 82 -2.45 16.18 8.52
N SER A 83 -1.46 15.41 8.98
CA SER A 83 -0.30 15.92 9.72
C SER A 83 0.91 16.27 8.85
N CYS A 84 1.04 15.69 7.66
CA CYS A 84 2.19 15.86 6.76
C CYS A 84 1.76 16.07 5.31
N ASN A 85 1.86 17.31 4.83
CA ASN A 85 1.51 17.69 3.46
C ASN A 85 2.32 16.92 2.40
N SER A 86 3.60 16.62 2.67
CA SER A 86 4.47 15.87 1.75
C SER A 86 3.97 14.44 1.47
N ILE A 87 3.28 13.82 2.44
CA ILE A 87 2.63 12.53 2.26
C ILE A 87 1.34 12.68 1.47
N ALA A 88 0.55 13.73 1.74
CA ALA A 88 -0.66 14.03 0.99
C ALA A 88 -0.36 14.28 -0.50
N ASP A 89 0.64 15.09 -0.81
CA ASP A 89 1.06 15.41 -2.17
C ASP A 89 1.46 14.16 -2.97
N GLU A 90 2.18 13.22 -2.35
CA GLU A 90 2.56 11.97 -3.02
C GLU A 90 1.33 11.07 -3.28
N VAL A 91 0.41 10.98 -2.31
CA VAL A 91 -0.82 10.20 -2.50
C VAL A 91 -1.67 10.81 -3.61
N GLU A 92 -1.82 12.13 -3.64
CA GLU A 92 -2.54 12.84 -4.70
C GLU A 92 -1.88 12.65 -6.07
N ARG A 93 -0.54 12.70 -6.14
CA ARG A 93 0.22 12.39 -7.36
C ARG A 93 -0.08 10.97 -7.87
N LEU A 94 -0.09 9.98 -6.97
CA LEU A 94 -0.40 8.59 -7.31
C LEU A 94 -1.85 8.41 -7.77
N VAL A 95 -2.79 9.14 -7.15
CA VAL A 95 -4.20 9.16 -7.58
C VAL A 95 -4.35 9.79 -8.96
N ALA A 96 -3.68 10.91 -9.23
CA ALA A 96 -3.69 11.57 -10.53
C ALA A 96 -3.10 10.67 -11.63
N GLU A 97 -1.98 9.99 -11.36
CA GLU A 97 -1.38 9.02 -12.26
C GLU A 97 -2.34 7.87 -12.60
N ARG A 98 -3.09 7.37 -11.61
CA ARG A 98 -4.10 6.32 -11.82
C ARG A 98 -5.35 6.80 -12.53
N ARG A 99 -5.78 8.04 -12.33
CA ARG A 99 -6.90 8.65 -13.07
C ARG A 99 -6.55 8.78 -14.54
N LYS A 100 -5.39 9.35 -14.84
CA LYS A 100 -4.87 9.49 -16.20
C LYS A 100 -4.77 8.12 -16.91
N ALA A 101 -4.22 7.12 -16.24
CA ALA A 101 -4.12 5.77 -16.81
C ALA A 101 -5.49 5.14 -17.16
N ARG A 102 -6.56 5.48 -16.43
CA ARG A 102 -7.94 5.04 -16.74
C ARG A 102 -8.54 5.81 -17.91
N GLU A 103 -8.30 7.12 -17.96
CA GLU A 103 -8.72 7.97 -19.09
C GLU A 103 -8.05 7.49 -20.40
N ASP A 104 -6.75 7.19 -20.36
CA ASP A 104 -5.98 6.67 -21.50
C ASP A 104 -6.47 5.28 -21.97
N THR A 105 -7.05 4.46 -21.08
CA THR A 105 -7.63 3.15 -21.44
C THR A 105 -9.09 3.23 -21.91
N GLN A 106 -9.79 4.33 -21.64
CA GLN A 106 -11.20 4.53 -22.05
C GLN A 106 -11.35 5.10 -23.47
N CYS A 107 -10.27 5.27 -24.23
CA CYS A 107 -10.34 5.68 -25.64
C CYS A 107 -10.07 4.53 -26.64
N PRO A 108 -11.02 3.60 -26.87
CA PRO A 108 -11.28 3.09 -28.20
C PRO A 108 -12.32 4.02 -28.86
N GLY A 109 -11.98 4.62 -30.00
CA GLY A 109 -12.79 5.61 -30.68
C GLY A 109 -14.27 5.23 -30.79
N SER A 110 -15.14 6.15 -30.37
CA SER A 110 -16.52 6.20 -30.84
C SER A 110 -16.58 7.24 -31.97
N PRO A 111 -16.85 6.85 -33.23
CA PRO A 111 -17.37 7.80 -34.18
C PRO A 111 -18.83 8.02 -33.79
N LEU A 112 -19.11 9.16 -33.17
CA LEU A 112 -20.45 9.72 -33.17
C LEU A 112 -20.37 11.03 -33.94
N ASN A 113 -20.45 10.90 -35.26
CA ASN A 113 -21.15 11.79 -36.19
C ASN A 113 -21.33 11.04 -37.51
#